data_AF-A0A537TZV3-F1
#
_entry.id   AF-A0A537TZV3-F1
#
_cell.length_a   1.000
_cell.length_b   1.000
_cell.length_c   1.000
_cell.angle_alpha   90.00
_cell.angle_beta   90.00
_cell.angle_gamma   90.00
#
_symmetry.space_group_name_H-M   'P 1'
#
loop_
_entity.id
_entity.type
_entity.pdbx_description
1 polymer ?
#
loop_
_entity_poly.entity_id
_entity_poly.type
_entity_poly.pdbx_seq_one_letter_code
_entity_poly.pdbx_strand_id
1 'polypeptide(L)'
;MAGQDDQKLNFNFIRDIAPVSSITRQPQAMLANPLFPAKTIPEFIDYAKANPGKVNMSSPGIGTISHLAGELFKMMAGVNLVHVPFGGNGPALTALLGGQVEVSVPSLPSSIEYIRTGKLLGLAVTSAMRAEALPDIPSVGEFVTGYEVTAWYGVGAPKGVAVEINAGLADPKLKARLADFGGAVFALSPADFGKFIADETEKWGKVIQAINIKAG
;
A
#
# COMPACT_ATOMS: atom_id res chain seq x y z
N MET A 1 -21.68 -29.61 1.54
CA MET A 1 -21.11 -29.77 0.19
C MET A 1 -20.18 -28.58 -0.01
N ALA A 2 -18.89 -28.64 0.30
CA ALA A 2 -17.82 -29.31 -0.46
C ALA A 2 -17.75 -28.83 -1.92
N GLY A 3 -16.78 -27.96 -2.22
CA GLY A 3 -16.28 -27.68 -3.57
C GLY A 3 -16.26 -26.20 -3.97
N GLN A 4 -15.09 -25.54 -3.85
CA GLN A 4 -14.32 -24.94 -4.96
C GLN A 4 -13.24 -23.99 -4.42
N ASP A 5 -11.99 -24.50 -4.46
CA ASP A 5 -10.74 -23.78 -4.70
C ASP A 5 -10.41 -22.53 -3.85
N ASP A 6 -10.29 -22.72 -2.53
CA ASP A 6 -9.17 -22.07 -1.83
C ASP A 6 -7.90 -22.65 -2.46
N GLN A 7 -7.19 -21.86 -3.29
CA GLN A 7 -5.87 -22.26 -3.80
C GLN A 7 -5.01 -22.69 -2.62
N LYS A 8 -4.87 -24.00 -2.42
CA LYS A 8 -3.99 -24.58 -1.41
C LYS A 8 -2.56 -24.23 -1.82
N LEU A 9 -2.07 -23.11 -1.30
CA LEU A 9 -0.66 -22.79 -1.35
C LEU A 9 0.10 -24.01 -0.81
N ASN A 10 1.04 -24.54 -1.61
CA ASN A 10 1.87 -25.68 -1.20
C ASN A 10 2.85 -25.32 -0.08
N PHE A 11 2.82 -24.09 0.42
CA PHE A 11 3.62 -23.60 1.52
C PHE A 11 2.73 -22.83 2.51
N ASN A 12 3.08 -22.91 3.79
CA ASN A 12 2.53 -22.05 4.82
C ASN A 12 3.63 -21.05 5.21
N PHE A 13 3.43 -19.78 4.88
CA PHE A 13 4.43 -18.73 5.11
C PHE A 13 4.94 -18.67 6.56
N ILE A 14 4.03 -18.77 7.54
CA ILE A 14 4.37 -18.69 8.96
C ILE A 14 5.15 -19.92 9.44
N ARG A 15 4.85 -21.10 8.90
CA ARG A 15 5.49 -22.37 9.28
C ARG A 15 6.83 -22.58 8.57
N ASP A 16 6.87 -22.27 7.28
CA ASP A 16 7.94 -22.71 6.36
C ASP A 16 9.05 -21.67 6.17
N ILE A 17 8.79 -20.39 6.51
CA ILE A 17 9.74 -19.29 6.37
C ILE A 17 10.08 -18.71 7.76
N ALA A 18 11.36 -18.75 8.12
CA ALA A 18 11.87 -18.08 9.32
C ALA A 18 12.11 -16.59 9.02
N PRO A 19 11.57 -15.66 9.83
CA PRO A 19 11.85 -14.23 9.69
C PRO A 19 13.32 -13.95 10.00
N VAL A 20 14.01 -13.27 9.10
CA VAL A 20 15.43 -12.92 9.26
C VAL A 20 15.57 -11.45 9.68
N SER A 21 15.04 -10.54 8.87
CA SER A 21 15.16 -9.11 9.12
C SER A 21 14.05 -8.36 8.41
N SER A 22 13.43 -7.40 9.08
CA SER A 22 12.73 -6.34 8.37
C SER A 22 13.75 -5.38 7.74
N ILE A 23 13.40 -4.72 6.63
CA ILE A 23 14.29 -3.81 5.91
C ILE A 23 13.70 -2.39 5.91
N THR A 24 12.47 -2.27 5.42
CA THR A 24 11.86 -0.96 5.20
C THR A 24 10.35 -1.01 5.32
N ARG A 25 9.78 0.12 5.76
CA ARG A 25 8.35 0.39 5.74
C ARG A 25 8.11 1.53 4.77
N GLN A 26 7.11 1.38 3.92
CA GLN A 26 6.83 2.30 2.82
C GLN A 26 5.33 2.60 2.77
N PRO A 27 4.92 3.87 2.77
CA PRO A 27 3.52 4.22 2.55
C PRO A 27 3.10 3.96 1.09
N GLN A 28 1.79 3.95 0.90
CA GLN A 28 1.20 4.16 -0.42
C GLN A 28 0.88 5.66 -0.57
N ALA A 29 0.53 6.09 -1.77
CA ALA A 29 0.03 7.43 -2.02
C ALA A 29 -1.30 7.36 -2.76
N MET A 30 -2.32 8.09 -2.30
CA MET A 30 -3.54 8.32 -3.07
C MET A 30 -3.25 9.36 -4.14
N LEU A 31 -3.36 8.95 -5.40
CA LEU A 31 -3.07 9.76 -6.57
C LEU A 31 -4.30 9.93 -7.44
N ALA A 32 -4.43 11.09 -8.06
CA ALA A 32 -5.42 11.35 -9.10
C ALA A 32 -4.77 11.75 -10.42
N ASN A 33 -5.44 11.43 -11.53
CA ASN A 33 -5.11 12.05 -12.81
C ASN A 33 -5.29 13.58 -12.70
N PRO A 34 -4.38 14.41 -13.27
CA PRO A 34 -4.50 15.87 -13.19
C PRO A 34 -5.79 16.48 -13.74
N LEU A 35 -6.50 15.78 -14.65
CA LEU A 35 -7.80 16.22 -15.18
C LEU A 35 -8.97 15.92 -14.23
N PHE A 36 -8.77 15.10 -13.19
CA PHE A 36 -9.79 14.83 -12.20
C PHE A 36 -10.13 16.10 -11.41
N PRO A 37 -11.42 16.43 -11.19
CA PRO A 37 -11.82 17.74 -10.67
C PRO A 37 -11.45 17.97 -9.20
N ALA A 38 -11.38 16.93 -8.39
CA ALA A 38 -11.02 17.08 -6.98
C ALA A 38 -9.51 17.13 -6.78
N LYS A 39 -9.04 18.09 -6.00
CA LYS A 39 -7.61 18.33 -5.76
C LYS A 39 -7.16 18.03 -4.34
N THR A 40 -8.09 17.76 -3.44
CA THR A 40 -7.84 17.43 -2.03
C THR A 40 -8.63 16.21 -1.62
N ILE A 41 -8.27 15.58 -0.48
CA ILE A 41 -9.02 14.44 0.06
C ILE A 41 -10.48 14.81 0.38
N PRO A 42 -10.80 15.95 1.04
CA PRO A 42 -12.18 16.36 1.26
C PRO A 42 -12.97 16.51 -0.05
N GLU A 43 -12.43 17.22 -1.04
CA GLU A 43 -13.08 17.37 -2.35
C GLU A 43 -13.26 16.02 -3.06
N PHE A 44 -12.29 15.10 -2.91
CA PHE A 44 -12.37 13.76 -3.48
C PHE A 44 -13.51 12.96 -2.85
N ILE A 45 -13.64 13.01 -1.52
CA ILE A 45 -14.72 12.35 -0.79
C ILE A 45 -16.08 12.92 -1.22
N ASP A 46 -16.21 14.24 -1.29
CA ASP A 46 -17.45 14.91 -1.71
C ASP A 46 -17.82 14.53 -3.15
N TYR A 47 -16.85 14.58 -4.07
CA TYR A 47 -17.07 14.18 -5.46
C TYR A 47 -17.49 12.71 -5.57
N ALA A 48 -16.80 11.81 -4.87
CA ALA A 48 -17.07 10.37 -4.93
C ALA A 48 -18.43 10.00 -4.30
N LYS A 49 -18.86 10.73 -3.25
CA LYS A 49 -20.22 10.59 -2.69
C LYS A 49 -21.30 11.07 -3.64
N ALA A 50 -21.06 12.17 -4.35
CA ALA A 50 -21.98 12.69 -5.35
C ALA A 50 -22.04 11.82 -6.62
N ASN A 51 -20.99 11.04 -6.90
CA ASN A 51 -20.84 10.23 -8.12
C ASN A 51 -20.51 8.76 -7.82
N PRO A 52 -21.38 8.04 -7.08
CA PRO A 52 -21.08 6.69 -6.64
C PRO A 52 -20.91 5.75 -7.84
N GLY A 53 -19.82 4.97 -7.85
CA GLY A 53 -19.52 4.00 -8.92
C GLY A 53 -19.02 4.62 -10.23
N LYS A 54 -18.74 5.94 -10.27
CA LYS A 54 -18.21 6.61 -11.46
C LYS A 54 -16.70 6.85 -11.46
N VAL A 55 -16.05 6.66 -10.32
CA VAL A 55 -14.60 6.84 -10.18
C VAL A 55 -13.95 5.46 -10.22
N ASN A 56 -13.09 5.24 -11.20
CA ASN A 56 -12.27 4.04 -11.32
C ASN A 56 -10.98 4.21 -10.52
N MET A 57 -10.67 3.22 -9.70
CA MET A 57 -9.49 3.14 -8.86
C MET A 57 -8.62 1.96 -9.31
N SER A 58 -7.43 2.23 -9.82
CA SER A 58 -6.50 1.18 -10.19
C SER A 58 -5.70 0.63 -9.02
N SER A 59 -5.21 -0.59 -9.21
CA SER A 59 -4.26 -1.24 -8.30
C SER A 59 -3.32 -2.16 -9.09
N PRO A 60 -2.16 -2.55 -8.52
CA PRO A 60 -1.28 -3.56 -9.08
C PRO A 60 -1.80 -5.00 -8.96
N GLY A 61 -3.04 -5.21 -8.54
CA GLY A 61 -3.69 -6.53 -8.53
C GLY A 61 -4.63 -6.73 -7.34
N ILE A 62 -5.50 -7.73 -7.44
CA ILE A 62 -6.37 -8.16 -6.34
C ILE A 62 -5.52 -8.68 -5.17
N GLY A 63 -5.95 -8.43 -3.93
CA GLY A 63 -5.22 -8.79 -2.71
C GLY A 63 -3.93 -8.00 -2.41
N THR A 64 -3.47 -7.14 -3.32
CA THR A 64 -2.29 -6.30 -3.06
C THR A 64 -2.56 -5.26 -1.98
N ILE A 65 -1.52 -4.83 -1.26
CA ILE A 65 -1.65 -3.79 -0.23
C ILE A 65 -2.27 -2.49 -0.78
N SER A 66 -1.99 -2.15 -2.04
CA SER A 66 -2.59 -1.01 -2.74
C SER A 66 -4.09 -1.17 -2.97
N HIS A 67 -4.54 -2.37 -3.36
CA HIS A 67 -5.97 -2.67 -3.46
C HIS A 67 -6.63 -2.59 -2.07
N LEU A 68 -6.03 -3.21 -1.05
CA LEU A 68 -6.55 -3.17 0.32
C LEU A 68 -6.58 -1.73 0.88
N ALA A 69 -5.60 -0.89 0.54
CA ALA A 69 -5.58 0.52 0.93
C ALA A 69 -6.77 1.30 0.36
N GLY A 70 -7.08 1.06 -0.91
CA GLY A 70 -8.23 1.65 -1.58
C GLY A 70 -9.56 1.16 -1.01
N GLU A 71 -9.70 -0.14 -0.75
CA GLU A 71 -10.91 -0.71 -0.16
C GLU A 71 -11.15 -0.26 1.29
N LEU A 72 -10.08 -0.19 2.10
CA LEU A 72 -10.17 0.40 3.43
C LEU A 72 -10.61 1.86 3.36
N PHE A 73 -10.10 2.63 2.40
CA PHE A 73 -10.50 4.02 2.20
C PHE A 73 -11.99 4.12 1.83
N LYS A 74 -12.45 3.30 0.86
CA LYS A 74 -13.86 3.24 0.45
C LYS A 74 -14.78 3.02 1.65
N MET A 75 -14.45 2.02 2.46
CA MET A 75 -15.21 1.66 3.65
C MET A 75 -15.25 2.80 4.67
N MET A 76 -14.08 3.37 5.04
CA MET A 76 -13.98 4.38 6.10
C MET A 76 -14.51 5.76 5.68
N ALA A 77 -14.33 6.15 4.42
CA ALA A 77 -14.82 7.42 3.88
C ALA A 77 -16.29 7.35 3.42
N GLY A 78 -16.87 6.15 3.34
CA GLY A 78 -18.23 5.92 2.86
C GLY A 78 -18.39 6.31 1.39
N VAL A 79 -17.43 5.93 0.54
CA VAL A 79 -17.45 6.20 -0.90
C VAL A 79 -17.52 4.92 -1.71
N ASN A 80 -18.12 4.99 -2.89
CA ASN A 80 -18.20 3.86 -3.82
C ASN A 80 -17.32 4.13 -5.06
N LEU A 81 -16.16 3.46 -5.11
CA LEU A 81 -15.22 3.50 -6.23
C LEU A 81 -15.20 2.13 -6.92
N VAL A 82 -15.00 2.11 -8.25
CA VAL A 82 -14.87 0.88 -9.03
C VAL A 82 -13.41 0.46 -9.04
N HIS A 83 -13.10 -0.72 -8.52
CA HIS A 83 -11.74 -1.26 -8.55
C HIS A 83 -11.41 -1.86 -9.92
N VAL A 84 -10.26 -1.46 -10.48
CA VAL A 84 -9.74 -1.99 -11.75
C VAL A 84 -8.35 -2.58 -11.50
N PRO A 85 -8.19 -3.92 -11.47
CA PRO A 85 -6.89 -4.54 -11.23
C PRO A 85 -6.02 -4.52 -12.50
N PHE A 86 -4.74 -4.23 -12.31
CA PHE A 86 -3.71 -4.33 -13.33
C PHE A 86 -2.62 -5.31 -12.88
N GLY A 87 -1.84 -5.87 -13.81
CA GLY A 87 -0.75 -6.81 -13.50
C GLY A 87 0.52 -6.15 -12.95
N GLY A 88 0.41 -5.24 -11.99
CA GLY A 88 1.53 -4.53 -11.36
C GLY A 88 1.44 -3.00 -11.39
N ASN A 89 2.35 -2.32 -10.67
CA ASN A 89 2.33 -0.86 -10.53
C ASN A 89 2.58 -0.13 -11.86
N GLY A 90 3.45 -0.65 -12.73
CA GLY A 90 3.75 -0.03 -14.03
C GLY A 90 2.49 0.16 -14.89
N PRO A 91 1.77 -0.92 -15.25
CA PRO A 91 0.52 -0.81 -15.99
C PRO A 91 -0.56 0.04 -15.29
N ALA A 92 -0.70 -0.08 -13.96
CA ALA A 92 -1.67 0.72 -13.19
C ALA A 92 -1.37 2.23 -13.27
N LEU A 93 -0.10 2.62 -13.14
CA LEU A 93 0.36 4.00 -13.25
C LEU A 93 0.23 4.52 -14.68
N THR A 94 0.50 3.70 -15.70
CA THR A 94 0.29 4.07 -17.10
C THR A 94 -1.19 4.36 -17.37
N ALA A 95 -2.11 3.52 -16.89
CA ALA A 95 -3.54 3.74 -17.02
C ALA A 95 -3.98 5.05 -16.34
N LEU A 96 -3.46 5.33 -15.14
CA LEU A 96 -3.73 6.57 -14.41
C LEU A 96 -3.20 7.80 -15.18
N LEU A 97 -1.95 7.76 -15.65
CA LEU A 97 -1.34 8.84 -16.43
C LEU A 97 -2.12 9.13 -17.72
N GLY A 98 -2.59 8.08 -18.39
CA GLY A 98 -3.40 8.17 -19.60
C GLY A 98 -4.86 8.56 -19.37
N GLY A 99 -5.32 8.66 -18.12
CA GLY A 99 -6.71 8.99 -17.78
C GLY A 99 -7.72 7.86 -18.07
N GLN A 100 -7.25 6.62 -18.18
CA GLN A 100 -8.12 5.44 -18.29
C GLN A 100 -8.81 5.11 -16.96
N VAL A 101 -8.18 5.54 -15.87
CA VAL A 101 -8.70 5.49 -14.50
C VAL A 101 -8.43 6.83 -13.83
N GLU A 102 -9.30 7.23 -12.93
CA GLU A 102 -9.23 8.54 -12.29
C GLU A 102 -8.26 8.56 -11.11
N VAL A 103 -8.18 7.46 -10.36
CA VAL A 103 -7.43 7.37 -9.10
C VAL A 103 -6.62 6.09 -9.00
N SER A 104 -5.51 6.11 -8.26
CA SER A 104 -4.73 4.92 -7.89
C SER A 104 -4.16 5.09 -6.50
N VAL A 105 -3.85 3.96 -5.83
CA VAL A 105 -3.16 3.95 -4.53
C VAL A 105 -1.83 3.15 -4.59
N PRO A 106 -0.89 3.51 -5.48
CA PRO A 106 0.35 2.75 -5.68
C PRO A 106 1.32 2.93 -4.50
N SER A 107 2.40 2.14 -4.49
CA SER A 107 3.48 2.34 -3.53
C SER A 107 4.18 3.67 -3.80
N LEU A 108 4.44 4.45 -2.75
CA LEU A 108 5.04 5.77 -2.90
C LEU A 108 6.38 5.73 -3.67
N PRO A 109 7.31 4.79 -3.44
CA PRO A 109 8.53 4.69 -4.24
C PRO A 109 8.31 4.56 -5.74
N SER A 110 7.24 3.88 -6.16
CA SER A 110 6.93 3.70 -7.58
C SER A 110 6.35 4.95 -8.24
N SER A 111 5.84 5.89 -7.44
CA SER A 111 5.07 7.02 -7.93
C SER A 111 5.60 8.40 -7.56
N ILE A 112 6.55 8.50 -6.63
CA ILE A 112 7.00 9.76 -6.04
C ILE A 112 7.50 10.77 -7.08
N GLU A 113 8.20 10.32 -8.12
CA GLU A 113 8.69 11.20 -9.18
C GLU A 113 7.56 11.79 -10.04
N TYR A 114 6.44 11.07 -10.20
CA TYR A 114 5.28 11.64 -10.90
C TYR A 114 4.59 12.72 -10.06
N ILE A 115 4.62 12.60 -8.73
CA ILE A 115 4.12 13.62 -7.80
C ILE A 115 5.03 14.85 -7.86
N ARG A 116 6.35 14.65 -7.70
CA ARG A 116 7.36 15.72 -7.74
C ARG A 116 7.33 16.52 -9.05
N THR A 117 7.10 15.85 -10.17
CA THR A 117 7.03 16.49 -11.49
C THR A 117 5.63 17.01 -11.85
N GLY A 118 4.64 16.85 -10.97
CA GLY A 118 3.25 17.28 -11.22
C GLY A 118 2.53 16.50 -12.31
N LYS A 119 3.10 15.40 -12.81
CA LYS A 119 2.47 14.52 -13.81
C LYS A 119 1.26 13.79 -13.24
N LEU A 120 1.27 13.51 -11.94
CA LEU A 120 0.14 13.01 -11.19
C LEU A 120 -0.10 13.90 -9.99
N LEU A 121 -1.37 14.05 -9.62
CA LEU A 121 -1.73 14.79 -8.43
C LEU A 121 -1.64 13.89 -7.20
N GLY A 122 -0.71 14.19 -6.28
CA GLY A 122 -0.68 13.56 -4.97
C GLY A 122 -1.77 14.15 -4.07
N LEU A 123 -2.78 13.35 -3.69
CA LEU A 123 -3.84 13.79 -2.78
C LEU A 123 -3.42 13.63 -1.32
N ALA A 124 -2.86 12.46 -0.98
CA ALA A 124 -2.38 12.17 0.36
C ALA A 124 -1.47 10.92 0.38
N VAL A 125 -0.63 10.78 1.40
CA VAL A 125 0.04 9.51 1.74
C VAL A 125 -0.82 8.69 2.70
N THR A 126 -0.64 7.36 2.69
CA THR A 126 -1.45 6.46 3.52
C THR A 126 -0.85 6.17 4.90
N SER A 127 0.38 6.60 5.18
CA SER A 127 0.99 6.50 6.51
C SER A 127 0.31 7.43 7.52
N ALA A 128 0.43 7.13 8.82
CA ALA A 128 -0.12 7.96 9.89
C ALA A 128 0.45 9.39 9.91
N MET A 129 1.66 9.58 9.37
CA MET A 129 2.32 10.87 9.23
C MET A 129 2.64 11.14 7.76
N ARG A 130 2.83 12.42 7.42
CA ARG A 130 3.32 12.83 6.11
C ARG A 130 4.69 12.21 5.84
N ALA A 131 4.97 11.91 4.57
CA ALA A 131 6.29 11.44 4.17
C ALA A 131 7.26 12.62 4.15
N GLU A 132 8.44 12.48 4.78
CA GLU A 132 9.48 13.53 4.76
C GLU A 132 9.89 13.93 3.34
N ALA A 133 9.83 12.98 2.40
CA ALA A 133 10.13 13.16 1.00
C ALA A 133 9.08 14.00 0.23
N LEU A 134 7.90 14.23 0.82
CA LEU A 134 6.75 14.97 0.29
C LEU A 134 6.02 15.72 1.43
N PRO A 135 6.65 16.71 2.09
CA PRO A 135 6.11 17.32 3.31
C PRO A 135 4.79 18.09 3.07
N ASP A 136 4.55 18.53 1.84
CA ASP A 136 3.35 19.26 1.45
C ASP A 136 2.14 18.34 1.20
N ILE A 137 2.38 17.04 1.04
CA ILE A 137 1.32 16.06 0.82
C ILE A 137 0.83 15.53 2.17
N PRO A 138 -0.46 15.71 2.51
CA PRO A 138 -0.99 15.31 3.81
C PRO A 138 -1.08 13.79 3.97
N SER A 139 -1.31 13.32 5.20
CA SER A 139 -1.78 11.96 5.44
C SER A 139 -3.29 11.86 5.22
N VAL A 140 -3.76 10.73 4.71
CA VAL A 140 -5.20 10.40 4.67
C VAL A 140 -5.81 10.44 6.08
N GLY A 141 -5.04 10.05 7.10
CA GLY A 141 -5.46 10.05 8.50
C GLY A 141 -5.80 11.44 9.04
N GLU A 142 -5.32 12.52 8.41
CA GLU A 142 -5.70 13.90 8.73
C GLU A 142 -7.18 14.20 8.40
N PHE A 143 -7.80 13.41 7.52
CA PHE A 143 -9.18 13.62 7.05
C PHE A 143 -10.10 12.42 7.33
N VAL A 144 -9.54 11.22 7.41
CA VAL A 144 -10.25 9.97 7.69
C VAL A 144 -9.64 9.35 8.95
N THR A 145 -10.23 9.68 10.11
CA THR A 145 -9.70 9.29 11.42
C THR A 145 -9.46 7.79 11.52
N GLY A 146 -8.26 7.41 11.95
CA GLY A 146 -7.85 6.00 12.13
C GLY A 146 -7.39 5.31 10.84
N TYR A 147 -7.41 5.99 9.69
CA TYR A 147 -6.87 5.42 8.46
C TYR A 147 -5.33 5.38 8.51
N GLU A 148 -4.77 4.19 8.37
CA GLU A 148 -3.33 3.99 8.16
C GLU A 148 -3.08 2.72 7.37
N VAL A 149 -2.35 2.85 6.26
CA VAL A 149 -1.85 1.72 5.47
C VAL A 149 -0.41 1.95 5.08
N THR A 150 0.41 0.94 5.30
CA THR A 150 1.82 0.94 4.94
C THR A 150 2.20 -0.47 4.53
N ALA A 151 3.05 -0.59 3.52
CA ALA A 151 3.72 -1.83 3.22
C ALA A 151 5.00 -1.96 4.03
N TRP A 152 5.43 -3.19 4.27
CA TRP A 152 6.74 -3.48 4.82
C TRP A 152 7.42 -4.52 3.93
N TYR A 153 8.75 -4.49 3.93
CA TYR A 153 9.58 -5.43 3.21
C TYR A 153 10.66 -5.95 4.14
N GLY A 154 10.96 -7.24 4.02
CA GLY A 154 11.96 -7.92 4.82
C GLY A 154 12.41 -9.20 4.15
N VAL A 155 13.35 -9.87 4.81
CA VAL A 155 13.92 -11.14 4.36
C VAL A 155 13.41 -12.25 5.25
N GLY A 156 12.93 -13.31 4.61
CA GLY A 156 12.73 -14.61 5.23
C GLY A 156 13.70 -15.62 4.62
N ALA A 157 14.02 -16.66 5.38
CA ALA A 157 14.85 -17.77 4.92
C ALA A 157 14.22 -19.10 5.34
N PRO A 158 14.55 -20.22 4.66
CA PRO A 158 14.18 -21.53 5.15
C PRO A 158 14.67 -21.73 6.59
N LYS A 159 13.89 -22.47 7.38
CA LYS A 159 14.24 -22.74 8.78
C LYS A 159 15.64 -23.36 8.89
N GLY A 160 16.48 -22.79 9.77
CA GLY A 160 17.85 -23.23 10.00
C GLY A 160 18.92 -22.50 9.19
N VAL A 161 18.55 -21.58 8.28
CA VAL A 161 19.48 -20.72 7.56
C VAL A 161 19.61 -19.37 8.30
N ALA A 162 20.81 -19.05 8.77
CA ALA A 162 21.13 -17.74 9.34
C ALA A 162 21.73 -16.82 8.26
N VAL A 163 21.21 -15.61 8.13
CA VAL A 163 21.73 -14.57 7.22
C VAL A 163 21.90 -13.28 8.02
N GLU A 164 23.09 -12.68 7.99
CA GLU A 164 23.37 -11.40 8.65
C GLU A 164 23.04 -10.23 7.71
N ILE A 165 22.04 -9.43 8.04
CA ILE A 165 21.54 -8.32 7.20
C ILE A 165 21.58 -6.98 7.94
N ASN A 166 21.61 -7.00 9.27
CA ASN A 166 21.43 -5.82 10.11
C ASN A 166 22.56 -4.79 9.93
N ALA A 167 23.80 -5.25 9.69
CA ALA A 167 24.93 -4.37 9.43
C ALA A 167 24.71 -3.44 8.22
N GLY A 168 24.05 -3.93 7.16
CA GLY A 168 23.73 -3.13 5.98
C GLY A 168 22.66 -2.06 6.25
N LEU A 169 21.69 -2.34 7.13
CA LEU A 169 20.62 -1.41 7.51
C LEU A 169 21.13 -0.19 8.30
N ALA A 170 22.33 -0.29 8.87
CA ALA A 170 22.97 0.82 9.57
C ALA A 170 23.60 1.85 8.61
N ASP A 171 23.86 1.48 7.34
CA ASP A 171 24.53 2.34 6.35
C ASP A 171 23.73 3.64 6.11
N PRO A 172 24.33 4.82 6.39
CA PRO A 172 23.70 6.11 6.11
C PRO A 172 23.26 6.29 4.65
N LYS A 173 23.98 5.72 3.67
CA LYS A 173 23.62 5.80 2.25
C LYS A 173 22.34 5.03 1.95
N LEU A 174 22.18 3.85 2.55
CA LEU A 174 20.95 3.06 2.42
C LEU A 174 19.77 3.79 3.06
N LYS A 175 19.97 4.33 4.28
CA LYS A 175 18.96 5.14 4.98
C LYS A 175 18.50 6.32 4.13
N ALA A 176 19.44 7.11 3.61
CA ALA A 176 19.14 8.24 2.75
C ALA A 176 18.39 7.80 1.48
N ARG A 177 18.84 6.70 0.85
CA ARG A 177 18.20 6.23 -0.39
C ARG A 177 16.77 5.75 -0.18
N LEU A 178 16.48 5.09 0.95
CA LEU A 178 15.11 4.72 1.31
C LEU A 178 14.25 5.97 1.58
N ALA A 179 14.81 6.94 2.31
CA ALA A 179 14.15 8.21 2.60
C ALA A 179 13.82 9.01 1.33
N ASP A 180 14.71 9.03 0.34
CA ASP A 180 14.49 9.70 -0.96
C ASP A 180 13.21 9.22 -1.67
N PHE A 181 12.83 7.96 -1.45
CA PHE A 181 11.64 7.31 -2.00
C PHE A 181 10.45 7.29 -1.02
N GLY A 182 10.55 7.99 0.10
CA GLY A 182 9.51 8.06 1.12
C GLY A 182 9.38 6.81 1.99
N GLY A 183 10.36 5.91 1.94
CA GLY A 183 10.48 4.78 2.85
C GLY A 183 11.31 5.12 4.08
N ALA A 184 11.11 4.37 5.16
CA ALA A 184 11.96 4.44 6.34
C ALA A 184 12.67 3.10 6.55
N VAL A 185 13.86 3.12 7.15
CA VAL A 185 14.46 1.89 7.67
C VAL A 185 13.56 1.34 8.75
N PHE A 186 13.28 0.04 8.64
CA PHE A 186 12.49 -0.70 9.60
C PHE A 186 13.33 -1.90 10.01
N ALA A 187 14.03 -1.79 11.14
CA ALA A 187 15.00 -2.77 11.60
C ALA A 187 14.56 -3.36 12.95
N LEU A 188 13.71 -4.39 12.88
CA LEU A 188 13.31 -5.21 14.01
C LEU A 188 14.30 -6.38 14.19
N SER A 189 14.40 -6.90 15.41
CA SER A 189 15.05 -8.19 15.63
C SER A 189 14.30 -9.31 14.89
N PRO A 190 14.93 -10.45 14.58
CA PRO A 190 14.23 -11.58 13.95
C PRO A 190 12.97 -12.02 14.70
N ALA A 191 13.03 -12.04 16.04
CA ALA A 191 11.92 -12.41 16.90
C ALA A 191 10.77 -11.39 16.84
N ASP A 192 11.10 -10.09 16.95
CA ASP A 192 10.11 -9.02 16.86
C ASP A 192 9.49 -8.95 15.45
N PHE A 193 10.29 -9.22 14.41
CA PHE A 193 9.79 -9.28 13.05
C PHE A 193 8.83 -10.45 12.85
N GLY A 194 9.12 -11.61 13.43
CA GLY A 194 8.20 -12.75 13.44
C GLY A 194 6.87 -12.43 14.12
N LYS A 195 6.90 -11.75 15.27
CA LYS A 195 5.70 -11.26 15.94
C LYS A 195 4.94 -10.26 15.07
N PHE A 196 5.64 -9.29 14.49
CA PHE A 196 5.06 -8.28 13.62
C PHE A 196 4.35 -8.89 12.40
N ILE A 197 4.96 -9.90 11.76
CA ILE A 197 4.33 -10.64 10.66
C ILE A 197 3.02 -11.30 11.10
N ALA A 198 2.98 -11.94 12.27
CA ALA A 198 1.78 -12.57 12.78
C ALA A 198 0.67 -11.54 13.05
N ASP A 199 1.02 -10.43 13.70
CA ASP A 199 0.09 -9.34 14.02
C ASP A 199 -0.48 -8.68 12.73
N GLU A 200 0.37 -8.41 11.72
CA GLU A 200 -0.07 -7.88 10.43
C GLU A 200 -0.95 -8.89 9.65
N THR A 201 -0.62 -10.19 9.71
CA THR A 201 -1.43 -11.24 9.07
C THR A 201 -2.83 -11.27 9.66
N GLU A 202 -2.95 -11.20 10.99
CA GLU A 202 -4.25 -11.17 11.66
C GLU A 202 -5.04 -9.90 11.30
N LYS A 203 -4.38 -8.73 11.36
CA LYS A 203 -4.99 -7.44 11.00
C LYS A 203 -5.54 -7.45 9.59
N TRP A 204 -4.74 -7.81 8.59
CA TRP A 204 -5.18 -7.81 7.20
C TRP A 204 -6.18 -8.93 6.90
N GLY A 205 -6.11 -10.07 7.59
CA GLY A 205 -7.13 -11.11 7.52
C GLY A 205 -8.52 -10.58 7.91
N LYS A 206 -8.62 -9.80 9.00
CA LYS A 206 -9.87 -9.15 9.41
C LYS A 206 -10.36 -8.13 8.38
N VAL A 207 -9.46 -7.31 7.84
CA VAL A 207 -9.80 -6.33 6.80
C VAL A 207 -10.34 -7.01 5.56
N ILE A 208 -9.65 -8.03 5.03
CA ILE A 208 -10.05 -8.81 3.85
C ILE A 208 -11.45 -9.42 4.04
N GLN A 209 -11.72 -9.99 5.22
CA GLN A 209 -13.04 -10.53 5.56
C GLN A 209 -14.11 -9.45 5.59
N ALA A 210 -13.83 -8.29 6.20
CA ALA A 210 -14.77 -7.19 6.32
C ALA A 210 -15.16 -6.59 4.96
N ILE A 211 -14.22 -6.55 4.01
CA ILE A 211 -14.43 -6.00 2.66
C ILE A 211 -14.75 -7.08 1.60
N ASN A 212 -14.92 -8.34 2.02
CA ASN A 212 -15.32 -9.49 1.19
C ASN A 212 -14.49 -9.67 -0.10
N ILE A 213 -13.17 -9.43 -0.02
CA ILE A 213 -12.25 -9.75 -1.12
C ILE A 213 -12.02 -11.25 -1.15
N LYS A 214 -12.15 -11.85 -2.34
CA LYS A 214 -11.77 -13.23 -2.61
C LYS A 214 -10.49 -13.27 -3.42
N ALA A 215 -9.63 -14.24 -3.12
CA ALA A 215 -8.56 -14.61 -4.04
C ALA A 215 -9.20 -15.10 -5.35
N GLY A 216 -8.68 -14.64 -6.49
CA GLY A 216 -9.07 -15.13 -7.81
C GLY A 216 -8.36 -16.43 -8.16
#